data_AF-A0A838ZUC7-F1
#
_entry.id   AF-A0A838ZUC7-F1
#
_cell.length_a   1.000
_cell.length_b   1.000
_cell.length_c   1.000
_cell.angle_alpha   90.00
_cell.angle_beta   90.00
_cell.angle_gamma   90.00
#
_symmetry.space_group_name_H-M   'P 1'
#
loop_
_entity.id
_entity.type
_entity.pdbx_description
1 polymer ?
#
loop_
_entity_poly.entity_id
_entity_poly.type
_entity_poly.pdbx_seq_one_letter_code
_entity_poly.pdbx_strand_id
1 'polypeptide(L)'
;MSLVGKKAPQFVAPAVLDGEEIVSDFTLPIGEKNIVLFFYPKDFTFVCPTELHAFQEKLAEFEKRDAVVVGVSTDSEETHLAWLNTAKDNGGIQGITYPVVADLAKTISMDYGVLAGEYVNDYETDRIVFEGLPIAYRGTFIIDKNGVVRHETINDLPLGRNIDEYVRLLDAILHVEKFGEVCPANWEEGKAAMNATKEGVAEYLSTNVNLN
;
A
#
# COMPACT_ATOMS: atom_id res chain seq x y z
N MET A 1 -13.81 5.71 5.83
CA MET A 1 -14.43 4.43 6.26
C MET A 1 -13.38 3.35 6.11
N SER A 2 -13.21 2.45 7.09
CA SER A 2 -12.18 1.41 7.00
C SER A 2 -12.51 0.33 5.96
N LEU A 3 -11.51 -0.16 5.23
CA LEU A 3 -11.62 -1.27 4.28
C LEU A 3 -11.20 -2.63 4.87
N VAL A 4 -10.60 -2.67 6.06
CA VAL A 4 -10.16 -3.92 6.68
C VAL A 4 -11.32 -4.93 6.79
N GLY A 5 -11.08 -6.15 6.32
CA GLY A 5 -12.06 -7.24 6.26
C GLY A 5 -13.02 -7.18 5.07
N LYS A 6 -12.92 -6.16 4.21
CA LYS A 6 -13.75 -6.01 3.00
C LYS A 6 -12.94 -6.35 1.74
N LYS A 7 -13.66 -6.57 0.63
CA LYS A 7 -13.03 -6.69 -0.68
C LYS A 7 -12.39 -5.36 -1.07
N ALA A 8 -11.16 -5.41 -1.56
CA ALA A 8 -10.47 -4.25 -2.09
C ALA A 8 -11.24 -3.71 -3.32
N PRO A 9 -11.45 -2.39 -3.44
CA PRO A 9 -12.04 -1.81 -4.64
C PRO A 9 -11.23 -2.18 -5.89
N GLN A 10 -11.93 -2.68 -6.90
CA GLN A 10 -11.32 -3.02 -8.19
C GLN A 10 -11.25 -1.79 -9.09
N PHE A 11 -10.19 -1.70 -9.89
CA PHE A 11 -10.02 -0.65 -10.87
C PHE A 11 -9.34 -1.20 -12.14
N VAL A 12 -9.51 -0.47 -13.23
CA VAL A 12 -8.75 -0.60 -14.48
C VAL A 12 -8.21 0.79 -14.78
N ALA A 13 -6.89 0.93 -14.91
CA ALA A 13 -6.26 2.22 -15.13
C ALA A 13 -4.94 2.10 -15.91
N PRO A 14 -4.46 3.18 -16.52
CA PRO A 14 -3.11 3.22 -17.05
C PRO A 14 -2.05 3.02 -15.96
N ALA A 15 -0.94 2.38 -16.32
CA ALA A 15 0.20 2.20 -15.43
C ALA A 15 1.51 2.14 -16.23
N VAL A 16 2.62 2.46 -15.56
CA VAL A 16 3.96 2.18 -16.09
C VAL A 16 4.48 0.89 -15.48
N LEU A 17 4.86 -0.07 -16.31
CA LEU A 17 5.43 -1.36 -15.94
C LEU A 17 6.92 -1.38 -16.27
N ASP A 18 7.70 -2.09 -15.44
CA ASP A 18 9.15 -2.30 -15.60
C ASP A 18 9.97 -1.02 -15.82
N GLY A 19 9.42 0.13 -15.40
CA GLY A 19 10.04 1.45 -15.50
C GLY A 19 9.94 2.11 -16.87
N GLU A 20 9.36 1.46 -17.89
CA GLU A 20 9.44 1.92 -19.27
C GLU A 20 8.16 1.75 -20.11
N GLU A 21 7.32 0.76 -19.80
CA GLU A 21 6.16 0.42 -20.63
C GLU A 21 4.87 1.03 -20.06
N ILE A 22 4.20 1.90 -20.82
CA ILE A 22 2.84 2.34 -20.50
C ILE A 22 1.85 1.30 -21.01
N VAL A 23 1.02 0.79 -20.09
CA VAL A 23 -0.17 -0.02 -20.40
C VAL A 23 -1.44 0.77 -20.07
N SER A 24 -2.53 0.55 -20.79
CA SER A 24 -3.78 1.32 -20.61
C SER A 24 -4.77 0.70 -19.62
N ASP A 25 -4.65 -0.60 -19.35
CA ASP A 25 -5.67 -1.44 -18.72
C ASP A 25 -5.10 -2.32 -17.60
N PHE A 26 -4.21 -1.75 -16.78
CA PHE A 26 -3.69 -2.44 -15.61
C PHE A 26 -4.78 -2.75 -14.60
N THR A 27 -4.73 -3.96 -14.04
CA THR A 27 -5.60 -4.42 -12.96
C THR A 27 -4.77 -5.10 -11.87
N LEU A 28 -5.29 -5.09 -10.64
CA LEU A 28 -4.67 -5.80 -9.52
C LEU A 28 -4.73 -7.33 -9.74
N PRO A 29 -3.63 -8.09 -9.51
CA PRO A 29 -3.58 -9.54 -9.70
C PRO A 29 -4.25 -10.33 -8.55
N ILE A 30 -5.51 -9.99 -8.25
CA ILE A 30 -6.31 -10.62 -7.21
C ILE A 30 -6.53 -12.10 -7.58
N GLY A 31 -6.33 -13.00 -6.62
CA GLY A 31 -6.43 -14.45 -6.83
C GLY A 31 -5.08 -15.12 -7.08
N GLU A 32 -4.08 -14.36 -7.51
CA GLU A 32 -2.76 -14.89 -7.87
C GLU A 32 -1.76 -14.69 -6.74
N LYS A 33 -1.64 -13.44 -6.27
CA LYS A 33 -0.64 -13.01 -5.28
C LYS A 33 -1.27 -12.14 -4.20
N ASN A 34 -0.59 -12.06 -3.05
CA ASN A 34 -0.86 -10.99 -2.09
C ASN A 34 -0.42 -9.65 -2.71
N ILE A 35 -1.01 -8.54 -2.27
CA ILE A 35 -0.76 -7.23 -2.89
C ILE A 35 -0.45 -6.23 -1.78
N VAL A 36 0.67 -5.54 -1.91
CA VAL A 36 1.00 -4.33 -1.15
C VAL A 36 0.75 -3.14 -2.07
N LEU A 37 -0.44 -2.55 -1.93
CA LEU A 37 -0.88 -1.40 -2.71
C LEU A 37 -0.59 -0.13 -1.90
N PHE A 38 0.21 0.78 -2.45
CA PHE A 38 0.58 1.99 -1.74
C PHE A 38 0.34 3.23 -2.58
N PHE A 39 -0.22 4.25 -1.94
CA PHE A 39 -0.51 5.55 -2.53
C PHE A 39 0.56 6.56 -2.12
N TYR A 40 0.85 7.51 -2.99
CA TYR A 40 1.70 8.65 -2.66
C TYR A 40 1.15 9.95 -3.27
N PRO A 41 1.49 11.12 -2.70
CA PRO A 41 0.82 12.36 -3.07
C PRO A 41 1.10 12.86 -4.49
N LYS A 42 2.38 12.97 -4.88
CA LYS A 42 2.80 13.62 -6.13
C LYS A 42 4.17 13.14 -6.61
N ASP A 43 4.31 13.03 -7.92
CA ASP A 43 5.58 12.92 -8.63
C ASP A 43 6.47 14.15 -8.41
N PHE A 44 7.79 13.97 -8.57
CA PHE A 44 8.82 15.03 -8.48
C PHE A 44 8.78 15.83 -7.16
N THR A 45 8.40 15.19 -6.05
CA THR A 45 8.42 15.79 -4.71
C THR A 45 9.47 15.15 -3.78
N PHE A 46 9.43 15.43 -2.48
CA PHE A 46 10.55 15.19 -1.56
C PHE A 46 10.56 13.79 -0.93
N VAL A 47 9.49 13.42 -0.21
CA VAL A 47 9.43 12.14 0.52
C VAL A 47 9.07 10.98 -0.41
N CYS A 48 8.21 11.24 -1.41
CA CYS A 48 7.75 10.22 -2.35
C CYS A 48 8.87 9.40 -3.00
N PRO A 49 9.92 9.99 -3.63
CA PRO A 49 10.98 9.21 -4.26
C PRO A 49 11.70 8.30 -3.25
N THR A 50 11.86 8.74 -2.00
CA THR A 50 12.51 7.91 -0.97
C THR A 50 11.73 6.64 -0.65
N GLU A 51 10.39 6.74 -0.58
CA GLU A 51 9.53 5.59 -0.30
C GLU A 51 9.46 4.63 -1.48
N LEU A 52 9.37 5.18 -2.69
CA LEU A 52 9.38 4.43 -3.93
C LEU A 52 10.69 3.63 -4.09
N HIS A 53 11.85 4.25 -3.86
CA HIS A 53 13.13 3.54 -3.84
C HIS A 53 13.22 2.51 -2.70
N ALA A 54 12.70 2.80 -1.51
CA ALA A 54 12.73 1.87 -0.38
C ALA A 54 11.88 0.61 -0.63
N PHE A 55 10.74 0.74 -1.31
CA PHE A 55 9.97 -0.41 -1.79
C PHE A 55 10.74 -1.22 -2.83
N GLN A 56 11.41 -0.57 -3.78
CA GLN A 56 12.22 -1.24 -4.78
C GLN A 56 13.39 -2.02 -4.15
N GLU A 57 14.10 -1.42 -3.20
CA GLU A 57 15.20 -2.06 -2.46
C GLU A 57 14.74 -3.30 -1.67
N LYS A 58 13.46 -3.36 -1.29
CA LYS A 58 12.84 -4.48 -0.57
C LYS A 58 11.98 -5.39 -1.47
N LEU A 59 11.97 -5.18 -2.79
CA LEU A 59 11.06 -5.88 -3.69
C LEU A 59 11.17 -7.41 -3.59
N ALA A 60 12.42 -7.92 -3.52
CA ALA A 60 12.69 -9.35 -3.34
C ALA A 60 12.12 -9.94 -2.04
N GLU A 61 11.99 -9.15 -0.97
CA GLU A 61 11.38 -9.62 0.28
C GLU A 61 9.86 -9.81 0.13
N PHE A 62 9.19 -8.97 -0.65
CA PHE A 62 7.77 -9.13 -0.99
C PHE A 62 7.56 -10.31 -1.94
N GLU A 63 8.41 -10.46 -2.96
CA GLU A 63 8.33 -11.57 -3.92
C GLU A 63 8.52 -12.93 -3.25
N LYS A 64 9.46 -13.05 -2.31
CA LYS A 64 9.69 -14.26 -1.50
C LYS A 64 8.45 -14.69 -0.72
N ARG A 65 7.57 -13.74 -0.39
CA ARG A 65 6.31 -13.92 0.35
C ARG A 65 5.10 -14.06 -0.58
N ASP A 66 5.36 -14.25 -1.88
CA ASP A 66 4.34 -14.34 -2.92
C ASP A 66 3.40 -13.12 -2.94
N ALA A 67 4.00 -11.94 -2.74
CA ALA A 67 3.33 -10.66 -2.82
C ALA A 67 3.92 -9.80 -3.94
N VAL A 68 3.07 -8.94 -4.51
CA VAL A 68 3.47 -7.88 -5.44
C VAL A 68 3.35 -6.52 -4.76
N VAL A 69 4.19 -5.58 -5.17
CA VAL A 69 4.10 -4.18 -4.78
C VAL A 69 3.49 -3.39 -5.92
N VAL A 70 2.57 -2.47 -5.63
CA VAL A 70 1.96 -1.58 -6.63
C VAL A 70 1.91 -0.17 -6.07
N GLY A 71 2.52 0.79 -6.77
CA GLY A 71 2.45 2.21 -6.44
C GLY A 71 1.29 2.88 -7.16
N VAL A 72 0.64 3.86 -6.52
CA VAL A 72 -0.46 4.64 -7.11
C VAL A 72 -0.30 6.11 -6.75
N SER A 73 -0.53 7.00 -7.70
CA SER A 73 -0.79 8.41 -7.39
C SER A 73 -1.82 8.98 -8.36
N THR A 74 -2.19 10.24 -8.15
CA THR A 74 -3.14 10.93 -9.02
C THR A 74 -2.50 11.65 -10.23
N ASP A 75 -1.21 11.45 -10.45
CA ASP A 75 -0.49 11.93 -11.63
C ASP A 75 -0.77 11.04 -12.86
N SER A 76 -0.38 11.49 -14.06
CA SER A 76 -0.57 10.73 -15.30
C SER A 76 0.55 9.72 -15.54
N GLU A 77 0.29 8.73 -16.38
CA GLU A 77 1.24 7.71 -16.80
C GLU A 77 2.46 8.30 -17.54
N GLU A 78 2.30 9.40 -18.28
CA GLU A 78 3.43 10.10 -18.91
C GLU A 78 4.29 10.83 -17.89
N THR A 79 3.67 11.34 -16.82
CA THR A 79 4.42 11.96 -15.71
C THR A 79 5.23 10.91 -14.96
N HIS A 80 4.62 9.74 -14.70
CA HIS A 80 5.29 8.58 -14.14
C HIS A 80 6.47 8.14 -14.99
N LEU A 81 6.27 7.97 -16.30
CA LEU A 81 7.32 7.56 -17.23
C LEU A 81 8.45 8.59 -17.28
N ALA A 82 8.15 9.89 -17.27
CA ALA A 82 9.16 10.93 -17.20
C ALA A 82 9.99 10.86 -15.91
N TRP A 83 9.35 10.56 -14.77
CA TRP A 83 10.03 10.47 -13.49
C TRP A 83 10.88 9.19 -13.36
N LEU A 84 10.39 8.07 -13.90
CA LEU A 84 11.13 6.81 -14.06
C LEU A 84 12.34 6.95 -14.99
N ASN A 85 12.28 7.86 -15.97
CA ASN A 85 13.43 8.21 -16.80
C ASN A 85 14.36 9.27 -16.19
N THR A 86 14.04 9.79 -15.01
CA THR A 86 14.89 10.74 -14.30
C THR A 86 15.82 9.98 -13.33
N ALA A 87 17.13 10.27 -13.39
CA ALA A 87 18.12 9.62 -12.54
C ALA A 87 17.91 9.92 -11.04
N LYS A 88 18.25 8.95 -10.18
CA LYS A 88 18.07 9.04 -8.71
C LYS A 88 18.79 10.23 -8.08
N ASP A 89 19.98 10.57 -8.57
CA ASP A 89 20.79 11.71 -8.13
C ASP A 89 20.25 13.07 -8.61
N ASN A 90 19.28 13.07 -9.51
CA ASN A 90 18.51 14.25 -9.93
C ASN A 90 17.07 14.26 -9.34
N GLY A 91 16.84 13.52 -8.25
CA GLY A 91 15.53 13.44 -7.58
C GLY A 91 14.51 12.58 -8.32
N GLY A 92 14.95 11.76 -9.28
CA GLY A 92 14.14 10.83 -10.03
C GLY A 92 13.95 9.46 -9.39
N ILE A 93 13.21 8.61 -10.09
CA ILE A 93 12.89 7.25 -9.63
C ILE A 93 13.36 6.16 -10.61
N GLN A 94 14.37 6.45 -11.44
CA GLN A 94 15.01 5.45 -12.29
C GLN A 94 15.44 4.19 -11.51
N GLY A 95 15.10 3.03 -12.06
CA GLY A 95 15.39 1.71 -11.49
C GLY A 95 14.21 1.05 -10.77
N ILE A 96 13.06 1.73 -10.67
CA ILE A 96 11.82 1.13 -10.18
C ILE A 96 11.17 0.28 -11.26
N THR A 97 10.83 -0.95 -10.90
CA THR A 97 10.32 -1.96 -11.85
C THR A 97 8.90 -2.43 -11.53
N TYR A 98 8.44 -2.27 -10.29
CA TYR A 98 7.06 -2.61 -9.94
C TYR A 98 6.05 -1.63 -10.60
N PRO A 99 4.78 -2.04 -10.80
CA PRO A 99 3.78 -1.20 -11.46
C PRO A 99 3.53 0.14 -10.73
N VAL A 100 3.50 1.24 -11.48
CA VAL A 100 3.11 2.56 -11.00
C VAL A 100 1.84 3.00 -11.74
N VAL A 101 0.71 2.99 -11.04
CA VAL A 101 -0.63 3.25 -11.57
C VAL A 101 -0.97 4.73 -11.54
N ALA A 102 -1.52 5.21 -12.66
CA ALA A 102 -2.00 6.58 -12.84
C ALA A 102 -3.50 6.69 -12.52
N ASP A 103 -3.82 7.20 -11.32
CA ASP A 103 -5.19 7.52 -10.89
C ASP A 103 -5.57 8.96 -11.30
N LEU A 104 -5.45 9.27 -12.59
CA LEU A 104 -5.65 10.63 -13.10
C LEU A 104 -7.06 11.17 -12.76
N ALA A 105 -8.06 10.28 -12.83
CA ALA A 105 -9.46 10.55 -12.50
C ALA A 105 -9.75 10.62 -10.99
N LYS A 106 -8.80 10.24 -10.14
CA LYS A 106 -8.88 10.28 -8.66
C LYS A 106 -9.88 9.30 -8.06
N THR A 107 -10.47 8.45 -8.89
CA THR A 107 -11.49 7.48 -8.48
C THR A 107 -10.89 6.38 -7.62
N ILE A 108 -9.67 5.93 -7.91
CA ILE A 108 -9.01 4.90 -7.11
C ILE A 108 -8.73 5.45 -5.71
N SER A 109 -8.20 6.66 -5.61
CA SER A 109 -7.91 7.33 -4.34
C SER A 109 -9.18 7.60 -3.52
N MET A 110 -10.30 7.92 -4.17
CA MET A 110 -11.61 8.05 -3.51
C MET A 110 -12.11 6.70 -2.98
N ASP A 111 -12.09 5.65 -3.81
CA ASP A 111 -12.59 4.32 -3.45
C ASP A 111 -11.79 3.68 -2.31
N TYR A 112 -10.48 3.94 -2.28
CA TYR A 112 -9.60 3.53 -1.18
C TYR A 112 -9.65 4.48 0.03
N GLY A 113 -10.39 5.59 -0.07
CA GLY A 113 -10.57 6.55 1.03
C GLY A 113 -9.30 7.31 1.42
N VAL A 114 -8.38 7.51 0.46
CA VAL A 114 -7.09 8.17 0.66
C VAL A 114 -6.97 9.52 -0.04
N LEU A 115 -7.97 9.95 -0.82
CA LEU A 115 -7.96 11.27 -1.43
C LEU A 115 -7.98 12.37 -0.35
N ALA A 116 -7.07 13.34 -0.44
CA ALA A 116 -6.87 14.41 0.54
C ALA A 116 -7.86 15.57 0.38
N GLY A 117 -9.12 15.24 0.10
CA GLY A 117 -10.19 16.18 -0.16
C GLY A 117 -11.39 15.46 -0.79
N GLU A 118 -12.41 16.22 -1.15
CA GLU A 118 -13.64 15.68 -1.71
C GLU A 118 -14.26 16.63 -2.74
N TYR A 119 -15.02 16.04 -3.66
CA TYR A 119 -15.87 16.79 -4.58
C TYR A 119 -17.17 17.15 -3.87
N VAL A 120 -17.49 18.44 -3.80
CA VAL A 120 -18.69 18.95 -3.15
C VAL A 120 -19.50 19.81 -4.12
N ASN A 121 -20.82 19.84 -3.93
CA ASN A 121 -21.68 20.77 -4.66
C ASN A 121 -21.62 22.14 -3.99
N ASP A 122 -21.19 23.15 -4.73
CA ASP A 122 -21.35 24.55 -4.37
C ASP A 122 -22.79 24.98 -4.69
N TYR A 123 -23.60 25.16 -3.65
CA TYR A 123 -25.00 25.54 -3.76
C TYR A 123 -25.22 26.99 -4.21
N GLU A 124 -24.20 27.86 -4.14
CA GLU A 124 -24.31 29.23 -4.64
C GLU A 124 -24.11 29.30 -6.15
N THR A 125 -23.20 28.47 -6.67
CA THR A 125 -22.84 28.48 -8.10
C THR A 125 -23.46 27.33 -8.91
N ASP A 126 -24.12 26.36 -8.25
CA ASP A 126 -24.65 25.13 -8.84
C ASP A 126 -23.59 24.34 -9.61
N ARG A 127 -22.37 24.27 -9.05
CA ARG A 127 -21.20 23.61 -9.65
C ARG A 127 -20.57 22.63 -8.67
N ILE A 128 -19.91 21.62 -9.22
CA ILE A 128 -19.02 20.76 -8.44
C ILE A 128 -17.68 21.48 -8.26
N VAL A 129 -17.25 21.63 -7.01
CA VAL A 129 -15.93 22.14 -6.64
C VAL A 129 -15.17 21.06 -5.86
N PHE A 130 -13.86 21.22 -5.74
CA PHE A 130 -13.02 20.34 -4.95
C PHE A 130 -12.56 21.06 -3.68
N GLU A 131 -12.86 20.50 -2.52
CA GLU A 131 -12.38 20.98 -1.23
C GLU A 131 -11.20 20.14 -0.75
N GLY A 132 -10.09 20.78 -0.39
CA GLY A 132 -8.85 20.12 0.01
C GLY A 132 -7.81 20.05 -1.12
N LEU A 133 -6.96 19.01 -1.08
CA LEU A 133 -5.92 18.77 -2.06
C LEU A 133 -6.29 17.57 -2.95
N PRO A 134 -6.32 17.72 -4.29
CA PRO A 134 -6.74 16.65 -5.19
C PRO A 134 -5.60 15.65 -5.44
N ILE A 135 -5.07 15.08 -4.35
CA ILE A 135 -3.95 14.13 -4.29
C ILE A 135 -4.21 13.07 -3.23
N ALA A 136 -3.56 11.91 -3.31
CA ALA A 136 -3.66 10.92 -2.26
C ALA A 136 -2.80 11.27 -1.03
N TYR A 137 -3.27 10.92 0.16
CA TYR A 137 -2.41 10.74 1.33
C TYR A 137 -1.48 9.52 1.14
N ARG A 138 -0.55 9.32 2.08
CA ARG A 138 0.36 8.17 2.08
C ARG A 138 -0.35 6.92 2.61
N GLY A 139 -1.30 6.43 1.84
CA GLY A 139 -2.05 5.20 2.13
C GLY A 139 -1.25 3.95 1.78
N THR A 140 -1.38 2.88 2.56
CA THR A 140 -0.85 1.56 2.22
C THR A 140 -1.84 0.48 2.64
N PHE A 141 -2.10 -0.47 1.75
CA PHE A 141 -3.04 -1.57 1.93
C PHE A 141 -2.34 -2.89 1.66
N ILE A 142 -2.53 -3.87 2.55
CA ILE A 142 -2.14 -5.25 2.29
C ILE A 142 -3.41 -6.04 1.99
N ILE A 143 -3.50 -6.56 0.77
CA ILE A 143 -4.65 -7.27 0.23
C ILE A 143 -4.24 -8.72 0.06
N ASP A 144 -5.04 -9.64 0.62
CA ASP A 144 -4.76 -11.06 0.49
C ASP A 144 -5.12 -11.60 -0.92
N LYS A 145 -4.76 -12.86 -1.19
CA LYS A 145 -5.11 -13.54 -2.45
C LYS A 145 -6.62 -13.63 -2.70
N ASN A 146 -7.45 -13.57 -1.67
CA ASN A 146 -8.90 -13.52 -1.84
C ASN A 146 -9.39 -12.10 -2.18
N GLY A 147 -8.51 -11.11 -2.32
CA GLY A 147 -8.86 -9.72 -2.57
C GLY A 147 -9.44 -9.03 -1.33
N VAL A 148 -9.20 -9.55 -0.13
CA VAL A 148 -9.66 -8.94 1.13
C VAL A 148 -8.55 -8.07 1.71
N VAL A 149 -8.87 -6.83 2.07
CA VAL A 149 -7.93 -5.94 2.76
C VAL A 149 -7.70 -6.46 4.18
N ARG A 150 -6.46 -6.82 4.51
CA ARG A 150 -6.05 -7.33 5.83
C ARG A 150 -5.43 -6.26 6.71
N HIS A 151 -4.84 -5.25 6.10
CA HIS A 151 -4.24 -4.13 6.78
C HIS A 151 -4.39 -2.86 5.94
N GLU A 152 -4.61 -1.73 6.61
CA GLU A 152 -4.53 -0.40 6.00
C GLU A 152 -3.86 0.58 6.96
N THR A 153 -3.04 1.47 6.43
CA THR A 153 -2.45 2.62 7.14
C THR A 153 -2.52 3.86 6.26
N ILE A 154 -2.73 5.02 6.87
CA ILE A 154 -2.74 6.32 6.18
C ILE A 154 -1.90 7.28 7.00
N ASN A 155 -0.78 7.71 6.42
CA ASN A 155 0.07 8.75 7.00
C ASN A 155 -0.27 10.12 6.41
N ASP A 156 -0.17 11.16 7.24
CA ASP A 156 -0.19 12.55 6.77
C ASP A 156 1.00 12.82 5.82
N LEU A 157 0.90 13.86 5.00
CA LEU A 157 1.83 14.19 3.92
C LEU A 157 3.31 14.27 4.33
N PRO A 158 3.72 14.83 5.50
CA PRO A 158 5.13 14.92 5.86
C PRO A 158 5.70 13.61 6.47
N LEU A 159 4.87 12.60 6.73
CA LEU A 159 5.24 11.41 7.49
C LEU A 159 5.51 10.22 6.57
N GLY A 160 6.79 9.99 6.26
CA GLY A 160 7.22 8.81 5.51
C GLY A 160 6.87 7.48 6.19
N ARG A 161 6.70 6.42 5.40
CA ARG A 161 6.41 5.06 5.86
C ARG A 161 7.68 4.32 6.28
N ASN A 162 7.50 3.25 7.05
CA ASN A 162 8.53 2.25 7.32
C ASN A 162 8.21 0.97 6.56
N ILE A 163 9.03 0.62 5.56
CA ILE A 163 8.77 -0.53 4.68
C ILE A 163 8.90 -1.87 5.42
N ASP A 164 9.77 -1.94 6.43
CA ASP A 164 9.96 -3.16 7.22
C ASP A 164 8.68 -3.55 7.98
N GLU A 165 7.83 -2.58 8.33
CA GLU A 165 6.54 -2.88 8.96
C GLU A 165 5.58 -3.60 8.01
N TYR A 166 5.60 -3.26 6.72
CA TYR A 166 4.77 -3.97 5.72
C TYR A 166 5.27 -5.37 5.45
N VAL A 167 6.59 -5.59 5.49
CA VAL A 167 7.17 -6.95 5.45
C VAL A 167 6.72 -7.76 6.67
N ARG A 168 6.83 -7.18 7.87
CA ARG A 168 6.41 -7.81 9.14
C ARG A 168 4.92 -8.16 9.17
N LEU A 169 4.07 -7.25 8.69
CA LEU A 169 2.63 -7.47 8.61
C LEU A 169 2.27 -8.54 7.59
N LEU A 170 2.97 -8.59 6.46
CA LEU A 170 2.80 -9.65 5.47
C LEU A 170 3.19 -11.02 6.06
N ASP A 171 4.30 -11.10 6.80
CA ASP A 171 4.67 -12.32 7.55
C ASP A 171 3.55 -12.74 8.52
N ALA A 172 2.98 -11.79 9.26
CA ALA A 172 1.93 -12.09 10.22
C ALA A 172 0.65 -12.60 9.54
N ILE A 173 0.27 -12.02 8.40
CA ILE A 173 -0.88 -12.47 7.61
C ILE A 173 -0.65 -13.90 7.13
N LEU A 174 0.52 -14.18 6.55
CA LEU A 174 0.88 -15.51 6.06
C LEU A 174 0.96 -16.55 7.18
N HIS A 175 1.44 -16.18 8.37
CA HIS A 175 1.46 -17.06 9.54
C HIS A 175 0.04 -17.45 9.97
N VAL A 176 -0.85 -16.47 10.11
CA VAL A 176 -2.26 -16.71 10.46
C VAL A 176 -2.94 -17.59 9.43
N GLU A 177 -2.74 -17.34 8.14
CA GLU A 177 -3.31 -18.15 7.05
C GLU A 177 -2.82 -19.60 7.07
N LYS A 178 -1.53 -19.80 7.36
CA LYS A 178 -0.91 -21.12 7.32
C LYS A 178 -1.19 -21.96 8.56
N PHE A 179 -1.18 -21.35 9.75
CA PHE A 179 -1.22 -22.07 11.02
C PHE A 179 -2.51 -21.85 11.82
N GLY A 180 -3.29 -20.80 11.54
CA GLY A 180 -4.46 -20.41 12.32
C GLY A 180 -4.12 -19.81 13.70
N GLU A 181 -2.83 -19.58 13.97
CA GLU A 181 -2.34 -18.92 15.18
C GLU A 181 -2.39 -17.39 15.01
N VAL A 182 -2.72 -16.68 16.08
CA VAL A 182 -2.69 -15.21 16.10
C VAL A 182 -1.31 -14.69 16.46
N CYS A 183 -0.93 -13.57 15.83
CA CYS A 183 0.35 -12.92 16.05
C CYS A 183 0.23 -11.85 17.17
N PRO A 184 0.98 -11.97 18.28
CA PRO A 184 0.96 -11.01 19.38
C PRO A 184 1.63 -9.67 19.00
N ALA A 185 1.57 -8.69 19.91
CA ALA A 185 2.23 -7.39 19.70
C ALA A 185 3.74 -7.55 19.49
N ASN A 186 4.30 -6.79 18.53
CA ASN A 186 5.72 -6.85 18.14
C ASN A 186 6.18 -8.23 17.63
N TRP A 187 5.24 -9.07 17.18
CA TRP A 187 5.57 -10.33 16.55
C TRP A 187 6.30 -10.11 15.23
N GLU A 188 7.31 -10.94 15.00
CA GLU A 188 8.13 -11.04 13.80
C GLU A 188 8.29 -12.53 13.45
N GLU A 189 8.53 -12.83 12.18
CA GLU A 189 8.71 -14.20 11.70
C GLU A 189 9.73 -14.97 12.55
N GLY A 190 9.34 -16.17 12.99
CA GLY A 190 10.14 -17.03 13.86
C GLY A 190 9.98 -16.80 15.37
N LYS A 191 9.29 -15.74 15.81
CA LYS A 191 8.89 -15.56 17.22
C LYS A 191 7.64 -16.38 17.56
N ALA A 192 7.44 -16.64 18.84
CA ALA A 192 6.27 -17.37 19.34
C ALA A 192 4.98 -16.64 18.95
N ALA A 193 4.07 -17.35 18.28
CA ALA A 193 2.68 -16.94 18.07
C ALA A 193 1.78 -17.57 19.14
N MET A 194 0.46 -17.43 19.00
CA MET A 194 -0.48 -17.82 20.05
C MET A 194 -1.75 -18.44 19.47
N ASN A 195 -2.22 -19.53 20.06
CA ASN A 195 -3.54 -20.07 19.75
C ASN A 195 -4.63 -19.13 20.27
N ALA A 196 -5.67 -18.89 19.47
CA ALA A 196 -6.78 -17.98 19.82
C ALA A 196 -7.79 -18.61 20.80
N THR A 197 -7.30 -19.13 21.94
CA THR A 197 -8.08 -19.75 23.01
C THR A 197 -7.71 -19.14 24.37
N LYS A 198 -8.54 -19.36 25.39
CA LYS A 198 -8.26 -18.87 26.76
C LYS A 198 -6.98 -19.49 27.33
N GLU A 199 -6.76 -20.77 27.06
CA GLU A 199 -5.59 -21.52 27.49
C GLU A 199 -4.34 -21.05 26.72
N GLY A 200 -4.46 -20.83 25.41
CA GLY A 200 -3.36 -20.36 24.55
C GLY A 200 -2.81 -19.00 24.99
N VAL A 201 -3.68 -18.06 25.36
CA VAL A 201 -3.23 -16.75 25.88
C VAL A 201 -2.59 -16.86 27.26
N ALA A 202 -3.11 -17.71 28.15
CA ALA A 202 -2.52 -17.90 29.47
C ALA A 202 -1.12 -18.53 29.40
N GLU A 203 -0.93 -19.51 28.52
CA GLU A 203 0.37 -20.14 28.24
C GLU A 203 1.35 -19.16 27.59
N TYR A 204 0.89 -18.42 26.58
CA TYR A 204 1.74 -17.44 25.90
C TYR A 204 2.26 -16.38 26.86
N LEU A 205 1.38 -15.79 27.67
CA LEU A 205 1.76 -14.72 28.62
C LEU A 205 2.67 -15.22 29.74
N SER A 206 2.48 -16.45 30.24
CA SER A 206 3.34 -17.00 31.30
C SER A 206 4.77 -17.31 30.83
N THR A 207 4.94 -17.57 29.53
CA THR A 207 6.22 -18.01 28.96
C THR A 207 6.97 -16.90 28.23
N ASN A 208 6.26 -15.97 27.59
CA ASN A 208 6.86 -15.00 26.65
C ASN A 208 6.76 -13.54 27.09
N VAL A 209 5.94 -13.24 28.09
CA VAL A 209 5.84 -11.89 28.65
C VAL A 209 6.36 -11.96 30.08
N ASN A 210 7.64 -11.63 30.27
CA ASN A 210 8.23 -11.55 31.61
C ASN A 210 7.36 -10.66 32.50
N LEU A 211 6.80 -11.25 33.56
CA LEU A 211 6.30 -10.53 34.72
C LEU A 211 7.50 -9.93 35.46
N ASN A 212 8.01 -8.81 34.95
CA ASN A 212 8.88 -7.91 35.72
C ASN A 212 8.09 -6.65 36.07
#